data_AF-A0A2U1T0V6-F1
#
_entry.id   AF-A0A2U1T0V6-F1
#
_cell.length_a   1.000
_cell.length_b   1.000
_cell.length_c   1.000
_cell.angle_alpha   90.00
_cell.angle_beta   90.00
_cell.angle_gamma   90.00
#
_symmetry.space_group_name_H-M   'P 1'
#
loop_
_entity.id
_entity.type
_entity.pdbx_description
1 polymer ?
#
loop_
_entity_poly.entity_id
_entity_poly.type
_entity_poly.pdbx_seq_one_letter_code
_entity_poly.pdbx_strand_id
1 'polypeptide(L)'
;MPRRSHRADRLRAEQHQVGKRRANRIVAMEDDLGVRVVLFVVMVGSGILLLWMARTAASGRLKRNSVAGIRVASTMASDEAWLAAHIRAKRSTMLAGYASIASGVVALLPVSAPVLATAVLVGCVAMLGLVFYGASVGSRAAVAVSHKSDG
;
A
#
# COMPACT_ATOMS: atom_id res chain seq x y z
N MET A 1 13.36 -43.80 50.74
CA MET A 1 13.55 -42.43 50.23
C MET A 1 13.38 -42.39 48.70
N PRO A 2 12.22 -41.96 48.13
CA PRO A 2 12.00 -41.97 46.67
C PRO A 2 11.85 -40.57 46.02
N ARG A 3 12.16 -39.47 46.71
CA ARG A 3 11.86 -38.09 46.24
C ARG A 3 12.76 -37.52 45.13
N ARG A 4 13.92 -38.13 44.83
CA ARG A 4 14.91 -37.56 43.89
C ARG A 4 14.58 -37.76 42.41
N SER A 5 14.02 -38.91 42.03
CA SER A 5 13.69 -39.22 40.62
C SER A 5 12.56 -38.33 40.10
N HIS A 6 11.46 -38.22 40.84
CA HIS A 6 10.32 -37.39 40.46
C HIS A 6 10.71 -35.90 40.29
N ARG A 7 11.64 -35.39 41.09
CA ARG A 7 12.15 -34.02 40.95
C ARG A 7 12.95 -33.84 39.67
N ALA A 8 13.82 -34.80 39.33
CA ALA A 8 14.59 -34.75 38.09
C ALA A 8 13.70 -34.83 36.85
N ASP A 9 12.65 -35.66 36.88
CA ASP A 9 11.70 -35.81 35.76
C ASP A 9 10.89 -34.52 35.53
N ARG A 10 10.44 -33.86 36.61
CA ARG A 10 9.79 -32.56 36.53
C ARG A 10 10.70 -31.51 35.90
N LEU A 11 11.96 -31.44 36.34
CA LEU A 11 12.92 -30.48 35.78
C LEU A 11 13.15 -30.73 34.29
N ARG A 12 13.27 -31.99 33.86
CA ARG A 12 13.40 -32.35 32.43
C ARG A 12 12.17 -31.92 31.63
N ALA A 13 10.97 -32.17 32.15
CA ALA A 13 9.72 -31.76 31.51
C ALA A 13 9.62 -30.23 31.40
N GLU A 14 9.99 -29.49 32.46
CA GLU A 14 10.01 -28.02 32.46
C GLU A 14 11.02 -27.48 31.44
N GLN A 15 12.24 -28.02 31.41
CA GLN A 15 13.27 -27.60 30.44
C GLN A 15 12.79 -27.82 29.00
N HIS A 16 12.17 -28.96 28.71
CA HIS A 16 11.61 -29.26 27.40
C HIS A 16 10.45 -28.31 27.02
N GLN A 17 9.57 -27.99 27.97
CA GLN A 17 8.49 -27.02 27.78
C GLN A 17 9.02 -25.60 27.55
N VAL A 18 10.04 -25.18 28.29
CA VAL A 18 10.71 -23.88 28.11
C VAL A 18 11.38 -23.81 26.73
N GLY A 19 12.05 -24.88 26.30
CA GLY A 19 12.63 -25.00 24.97
C GLY A 19 11.58 -24.82 23.86
N LYS A 20 10.46 -25.55 23.96
CA LYS A 20 9.33 -25.42 23.02
C LYS A 20 8.75 -24.01 22.99
N ARG A 21 8.53 -23.38 24.16
CA ARG A 21 8.01 -22.00 24.25
C ARG A 21 8.96 -20.97 23.63
N ARG A 22 10.28 -21.13 23.83
CA ARG A 22 11.29 -20.26 23.21
C ARG A 22 11.30 -20.41 21.70
N ALA A 23 11.32 -21.65 21.19
CA ALA A 23 11.26 -21.92 19.75
C ALA A 23 10.00 -21.31 19.12
N ASN A 24 8.82 -21.52 19.73
CA ASN A 24 7.56 -20.96 19.23
C ASN A 24 7.56 -19.42 19.21
N ARG A 25 8.21 -18.77 20.19
CA ARG A 25 8.33 -17.30 20.22
C ARG A 25 9.26 -16.77 19.13
N ILE A 26 10.35 -17.48 18.82
CA ILE A 26 11.29 -17.08 17.77
C ILE A 26 10.58 -17.13 16.42
N VAL A 27 9.95 -18.26 16.10
CA VAL A 27 9.19 -18.44 14.84
C VAL A 27 8.11 -17.36 14.68
N ALA A 28 7.30 -17.12 15.73
CA ALA A 28 6.27 -16.10 15.67
C ALA A 28 6.81 -14.67 15.46
N MET A 29 8.03 -14.38 15.95
CA MET A 29 8.68 -13.08 15.76
C MET A 29 9.28 -12.92 14.35
N GLU A 30 9.81 -14.00 13.79
CA GLU A 30 10.26 -14.04 12.38
C GLU A 30 9.09 -13.86 11.41
N ASP A 31 7.96 -14.54 11.66
CA ASP A 31 6.73 -14.38 10.87
C ASP A 31 6.19 -12.94 10.94
N ASP A 32 6.14 -12.34 12.14
CA ASP A 32 5.68 -10.95 12.33
C ASP A 32 6.59 -9.95 11.61
N LEU A 33 7.91 -10.12 11.70
CA LEU A 33 8.87 -9.27 11.01
C LEU A 33 8.73 -9.40 9.48
N GLY A 34 8.61 -10.62 8.97
CA GLY A 34 8.41 -10.89 7.55
C GLY A 34 7.18 -10.17 7.00
N VAL A 35 6.04 -10.28 7.70
CA VAL A 35 4.80 -9.59 7.32
C VAL A 35 4.97 -8.07 7.31
N ARG A 36 5.60 -7.49 8.33
CA ARG A 36 5.83 -6.04 8.40
C ARG A 36 6.71 -5.51 7.27
N VAL A 37 7.78 -6.24 6.94
CA VAL A 37 8.67 -5.89 5.83
C VAL A 37 7.91 -5.93 4.50
N VAL A 38 7.12 -6.98 4.27
CA VAL A 38 6.29 -7.08 3.05
C VAL A 38 5.31 -5.92 2.95
N LEU A 39 4.57 -5.62 4.04
CA LEU A 39 3.64 -4.50 4.08
C LEU A 39 4.34 -3.16 3.82
N PHE A 40 5.49 -2.93 4.45
CA PHE A 40 6.29 -1.73 4.22
C PHE A 40 6.69 -1.59 2.74
N VAL A 41 7.29 -2.63 2.16
CA VAL A 41 7.76 -2.62 0.76
C VAL A 41 6.59 -2.38 -0.20
N VAL A 42 5.48 -3.10 -0.02
CA VAL A 42 4.31 -2.98 -0.90
C VAL A 42 3.69 -1.59 -0.79
N MET A 43 3.46 -1.07 0.41
CA MET A 43 2.80 0.21 0.61
C MET A 43 3.67 1.39 0.19
N VAL A 44 4.96 1.38 0.55
CA VAL A 44 5.90 2.44 0.15
C VAL A 44 6.17 2.38 -1.35
N GLY A 45 6.39 1.18 -1.90
CA GLY A 45 6.60 0.97 -3.34
C GLY A 45 5.41 1.45 -4.16
N SER A 46 4.18 1.09 -3.75
CA SER A 46 2.95 1.58 -4.40
C SER A 46 2.85 3.10 -4.33
N GLY A 47 3.17 3.70 -3.18
CA GLY A 47 3.12 5.14 -3.03
C GLY A 47 4.14 5.86 -3.90
N ILE A 48 5.39 5.40 -3.95
CA ILE A 48 6.42 5.93 -4.85
C ILE A 48 5.98 5.83 -6.31
N LEU A 49 5.41 4.69 -6.71
CA LEU A 49 4.90 4.48 -8.06
C LEU A 49 3.79 5.48 -8.40
N LEU A 50 2.82 5.70 -7.49
CA LEU A 50 1.76 6.70 -7.67
C LEU A 50 2.33 8.12 -7.81
N LEU A 51 3.29 8.50 -6.95
CA LEU A 51 3.94 9.81 -7.00
C LEU A 51 4.70 10.02 -8.32
N TRP A 52 5.37 8.98 -8.82
CA TRP A 52 6.06 9.01 -10.11
C TRP A 52 5.07 9.11 -11.27
N MET A 53 4.05 8.24 -11.31
CA MET A 53 3.02 8.26 -12.36
C MET A 53 2.30 9.60 -12.44
N ALA A 54 1.88 10.16 -11.30
CA ALA A 54 1.19 11.45 -11.25
C ALA A 54 2.04 12.58 -11.85
N ARG A 55 3.35 12.60 -11.58
CA ARG A 55 4.27 13.61 -12.14
C ARG A 55 4.52 13.39 -13.62
N THR A 56 4.82 12.16 -14.03
CA THR A 56 5.17 11.82 -15.41
C THR A 56 3.98 12.00 -16.35
N ALA A 57 2.76 11.65 -15.90
CA ALA A 57 1.56 11.83 -16.70
C ALA A 57 1.11 13.29 -16.80
N ALA A 58 1.12 14.04 -15.68
CA ALA A 58 0.73 15.45 -15.70
C ALA A 58 1.75 16.37 -16.39
N SER A 59 3.00 15.92 -16.59
CA SER A 59 4.02 16.63 -17.38
C SER A 59 3.96 16.29 -18.87
N GLY A 60 3.03 15.43 -19.31
CA GLY A 60 2.94 14.98 -20.70
C GLY A 60 4.03 14.01 -21.14
N ARG A 61 4.97 13.65 -20.25
CA ARG A 61 6.02 12.66 -20.55
C ARG A 61 5.45 11.26 -20.73
N LEU A 62 4.38 10.93 -20.00
CA LEU A 62 3.61 9.72 -20.24
C LEU A 62 2.61 10.01 -21.36
N LYS A 63 2.97 9.62 -22.58
CA LYS A 63 2.06 9.65 -23.73
C LYS A 63 0.90 8.69 -23.50
N ARG A 64 -0.20 8.93 -24.21
CA ARG A 64 -1.38 8.05 -24.24
C ARG A 64 -0.94 6.62 -24.57
N ASN A 65 -1.24 5.68 -23.67
CA ASN A 65 -0.81 4.29 -23.77
C ASN A 65 -1.81 3.36 -23.08
N SER A 66 -1.72 2.06 -23.39
CA SER A 66 -2.62 1.03 -22.87
C SER A 66 -2.16 0.40 -21.55
N VAL A 67 -1.05 0.84 -20.93
CA VAL A 67 -0.44 0.19 -19.76
C VAL A 67 -0.63 1.01 -18.48
N ALA A 68 -0.38 2.32 -18.52
CA ALA A 68 -0.26 3.17 -17.34
C ALA A 68 -1.06 4.48 -17.49
N GLY A 69 -1.79 4.86 -16.45
CA GLY A 69 -2.60 6.09 -16.38
C GLY A 69 -4.09 5.82 -16.23
N ILE A 70 -4.91 6.87 -16.35
CA ILE A 70 -6.37 6.79 -16.39
C ILE A 70 -6.78 6.36 -17.80
N ARG A 71 -7.23 5.12 -17.97
CA ARG A 71 -7.53 4.49 -19.27
C ARG A 71 -9.03 4.27 -19.44
N VAL A 72 -9.77 5.37 -19.57
CA VAL A 72 -11.20 5.32 -19.89
C VAL A 72 -11.43 5.94 -21.27
N ALA A 73 -12.58 5.68 -21.88
CA ALA A 73 -12.87 6.14 -23.24
C ALA A 73 -12.64 7.66 -23.42
N SER A 74 -13.04 8.47 -22.43
CA SER A 74 -12.86 9.93 -22.50
C SER A 74 -11.39 10.36 -22.47
N THR A 75 -10.55 9.74 -21.65
CA THR A 75 -9.12 10.10 -21.55
C THR A 75 -8.29 9.58 -22.71
N MET A 76 -8.79 8.56 -23.42
CA MET A 76 -8.14 7.96 -24.58
C MET A 76 -8.55 8.60 -25.90
N ALA A 77 -9.52 9.53 -25.91
CA ALA A 77 -10.06 10.15 -27.13
C ALA A 77 -8.99 10.95 -27.90
N SER A 78 -8.20 11.78 -27.22
CA SER A 78 -7.10 12.55 -27.80
C SER A 78 -5.93 12.71 -26.83
N ASP A 79 -4.79 13.16 -27.33
CA ASP A 79 -3.63 13.44 -26.49
C ASP A 79 -3.88 14.66 -25.58
N GLU A 80 -4.68 15.64 -26.02
CA GLU A 80 -5.13 16.76 -25.18
C GLU A 80 -6.04 16.28 -24.04
N ALA A 81 -7.00 15.39 -24.34
CA ALA A 81 -7.89 14.82 -23.35
C ALA A 81 -7.12 13.99 -22.30
N TRP A 82 -6.13 13.22 -22.76
CA TRP A 82 -5.21 12.49 -21.90
C TRP A 82 -4.45 13.43 -20.95
N LEU A 83 -3.83 14.48 -21.49
CA LEU A 83 -3.05 15.42 -20.69
C LEU A 83 -3.94 16.18 -19.69
N ALA A 84 -5.10 16.67 -20.13
CA ALA A 84 -6.05 17.40 -19.29
C ALA A 84 -6.52 16.56 -18.10
N ALA A 85 -6.83 15.28 -18.33
CA ALA A 85 -7.21 14.36 -17.27
C ALA A 85 -6.11 14.17 -16.23
N HIS A 86 -4.88 13.94 -16.68
CA HIS A 86 -3.76 13.67 -15.78
C HIS A 86 -3.27 14.91 -15.03
N ILE A 87 -3.32 16.10 -15.65
CA ILE A 87 -3.10 17.37 -14.94
C ILE A 87 -4.11 17.54 -13.82
N ARG A 88 -5.40 17.30 -14.09
CA ARG A 88 -6.46 17.45 -13.10
C ARG A 88 -6.37 16.42 -11.98
N ALA A 89 -6.03 15.17 -12.31
CA ALA A 89 -5.91 14.08 -11.34
C ALA A 89 -4.62 14.14 -10.50
N LYS A 90 -3.61 14.90 -10.93
CA LYS A 90 -2.26 14.95 -10.31
C LYS A 90 -2.32 15.09 -8.79
N ARG A 91 -3.04 16.08 -8.27
CA ARG A 91 -3.04 16.41 -6.83
C ARG A 91 -3.61 15.27 -5.99
N SER A 92 -4.73 14.68 -6.39
CA SER A 92 -5.34 13.57 -5.67
C SER A 92 -4.49 12.31 -5.74
N THR A 93 -3.90 11.99 -6.90
CA THR A 93 -3.01 10.83 -7.04
C THR A 93 -1.72 11.01 -6.23
N MET A 94 -1.21 12.23 -6.12
CA MET A 94 -0.09 12.55 -5.24
C MET A 94 -0.44 12.31 -3.76
N LEU A 95 -1.60 12.80 -3.31
CA LEU A 95 -2.08 12.56 -1.94
C LEU A 95 -2.28 11.06 -1.67
N ALA A 96 -2.77 10.30 -2.64
CA ALA A 96 -2.88 8.85 -2.53
C ALA A 96 -1.50 8.19 -2.31
N GLY A 97 -0.49 8.64 -3.07
CA GLY A 97 0.88 8.18 -2.90
C GLY A 97 1.44 8.47 -1.51
N TYR A 98 1.23 9.68 -0.98
CA TYR A 98 1.65 10.04 0.37
C TYR A 98 0.93 9.25 1.46
N ALA A 99 -0.38 9.03 1.32
CA ALA A 99 -1.17 8.21 2.25
C ALA A 99 -0.65 6.77 2.29
N SER A 100 -0.34 6.19 1.11
CA SER A 100 0.25 4.86 1.01
C SER A 100 1.62 4.77 1.70
N ILE A 101 2.51 5.74 1.45
CA ILE A 101 3.83 5.77 2.09
C ILE A 101 3.71 5.90 3.61
N ALA A 102 2.88 6.83 4.10
CA ALA A 102 2.67 7.02 5.53
C ALA A 102 2.17 5.74 6.20
N SER A 103 1.20 5.06 5.58
CA SER A 103 0.69 3.77 6.06
C SER A 103 1.75 2.67 6.03
N GLY A 104 2.63 2.64 5.03
CA GLY A 104 3.73 1.69 4.95
C GLY A 104 4.76 1.91 6.05
N VAL A 105 5.12 3.16 6.35
CA VAL A 105 6.07 3.52 7.42
C VAL A 105 5.55 3.08 8.79
N VAL A 106 4.23 3.17 9.03
CA VAL A 106 3.60 2.67 10.27
C VAL A 106 3.83 1.16 10.47
N ALA A 107 4.03 0.38 9.40
CA ALA A 107 4.28 -1.06 9.51
C ALA A 107 5.57 -1.42 10.27
N LEU A 108 6.54 -0.49 10.32
CA LEU A 108 7.80 -0.67 11.03
C LEU A 108 7.71 -0.31 12.51
N LEU A 109 6.61 0.28 12.97
CA LEU A 109 6.44 0.66 14.37
C LEU A 109 6.11 -0.57 15.23
N PRO A 110 6.64 -0.69 16.46
CA PRO A 110 6.37 -1.80 17.36
C PRO A 110 4.96 -1.70 17.99
N VAL A 111 3.92 -1.77 17.16
CA VAL A 111 2.50 -1.75 17.55
C VAL A 111 1.91 -3.16 17.49
N SER A 112 0.76 -3.34 18.14
CA SER A 112 0.03 -4.61 18.11
C SER A 112 -0.52 -4.92 16.71
N ALA A 113 -0.66 -6.22 16.39
CA ALA A 113 -1.22 -6.69 15.11
C ALA A 113 -2.56 -6.04 14.71
N PRO A 114 -3.58 -5.87 15.58
CA PRO A 114 -4.83 -5.23 15.18
C PRO A 114 -4.65 -3.73 14.86
N VAL A 115 -3.75 -3.03 15.56
CA VAL A 115 -3.45 -1.62 15.28
C VAL A 115 -2.75 -1.50 13.93
N LEU A 116 -1.78 -2.37 13.66
CA LEU A 116 -1.11 -2.46 12.36
C LEU A 116 -2.10 -2.71 11.22
N ALA A 117 -2.95 -3.73 11.36
CA ALA A 117 -3.95 -4.09 10.36
C ALA A 117 -4.91 -2.92 10.08
N THR A 118 -5.40 -2.26 11.13
CA THR A 118 -6.29 -1.10 11.01
C THR A 118 -5.61 0.05 10.29
N ALA A 119 -4.36 0.38 10.65
CA ALA A 119 -3.61 1.45 10.01
C ALA A 119 -3.41 1.20 8.51
N VAL A 120 -3.04 -0.04 8.14
CA VAL A 120 -2.86 -0.45 6.73
C VAL A 120 -4.17 -0.38 5.95
N LEU A 121 -5.26 -0.89 6.52
CA LEU A 121 -6.58 -0.85 5.87
C LEU A 121 -7.06 0.58 5.65
N VAL A 122 -6.91 1.47 6.64
CA VAL A 122 -7.22 2.89 6.50
C VAL A 122 -6.36 3.54 5.41
N GLY A 123 -5.07 3.23 5.38
CA GLY A 123 -4.16 3.68 4.32
C GLY A 123 -4.61 3.24 2.93
N CYS A 124 -4.99 1.98 2.77
CA CYS A 124 -5.53 1.44 1.52
C CYS A 124 -6.81 2.14 1.09
N VAL A 125 -7.78 2.32 1.99
CA VAL A 125 -9.05 3.00 1.69
C VAL A 125 -8.79 4.45 1.28
N ALA A 126 -7.95 5.18 2.01
CA ALA A 126 -7.59 6.55 1.68
C ALA A 126 -6.91 6.64 0.30
N MET A 127 -5.92 5.77 0.05
CA MET A 127 -5.22 5.70 -1.24
C MET A 127 -6.19 5.42 -2.39
N LEU A 128 -7.00 4.36 -2.28
CA LEU A 128 -7.95 3.96 -3.32
C LEU A 128 -9.02 5.03 -3.54
N GLY A 129 -9.58 5.59 -2.48
CA GLY A 129 -10.56 6.68 -2.57
C GLY A 129 -10.01 7.90 -3.32
N LEU A 130 -8.76 8.30 -3.03
CA LEU A 130 -8.09 9.41 -3.71
C LEU A 130 -7.76 9.09 -5.17
N VAL A 131 -7.37 7.85 -5.48
CA VAL A 131 -7.14 7.40 -6.87
C VAL A 131 -8.44 7.41 -7.67
N PHE A 132 -9.52 6.85 -7.13
CA PHE A 132 -10.82 6.85 -7.80
C PHE A 132 -11.36 8.27 -7.98
N TYR A 133 -11.26 9.10 -6.95
CA TYR A 133 -11.59 10.52 -7.07
C TYR A 133 -10.79 11.20 -8.18
N GLY A 134 -9.47 10.96 -8.24
CA GLY A 134 -8.60 11.45 -9.31
C GLY A 134 -9.04 10.99 -10.70
N ALA A 135 -9.39 9.71 -10.84
CA ALA A 135 -9.92 9.16 -12.09
C ALA A 135 -11.23 9.83 -12.50
N SER A 136 -12.16 10.05 -11.57
CA SER A 136 -13.43 10.73 -11.84
C SER A 136 -13.24 12.18 -12.27
N VAL A 137 -12.44 12.97 -11.55
CA VAL A 137 -12.20 14.38 -11.91
C VAL A 137 -11.37 14.52 -13.18
N GLY A 138 -10.43 13.60 -13.42
CA GLY A 138 -9.68 13.53 -14.67
C GLY A 138 -10.56 13.21 -15.86
N SER A 139 -11.46 12.23 -15.72
CA SER A 139 -12.41 11.84 -16.78
C SER A 139 -13.32 13.00 -17.18
N ARG A 140 -13.79 13.78 -16.20
CA ARG A 140 -14.60 14.98 -16.45
C ARG A 140 -13.81 16.07 -17.19
N ALA A 141 -12.53 16.25 -16.84
CA ALA A 141 -11.67 17.21 -17.53
C ALA A 141 -11.39 16.81 -18.99
N ALA A 142 -11.20 15.51 -19.26
CA ALA A 142 -11.08 15.00 -20.62
C ALA A 142 -12.32 15.29 -21.47
N VAL A 143 -13.51 14.97 -20.96
CA VAL A 143 -14.79 15.22 -21.67
C VAL A 143 -14.96 16.71 -21.98
N ALA A 144 -14.62 17.60 -21.06
CA ALA A 144 -14.73 19.04 -21.26
C ALA A 144 -13.83 19.57 -22.40
N VAL A 145 -12.66 18.94 -22.61
CA VAL A 145 -11.77 19.31 -23.71
C VAL A 145 -12.28 18.75 -25.03
N SER A 146 -12.79 17.51 -25.06
CA SER A 146 -13.35 16.91 -26.28
C SER A 146 -14.52 17.73 -26.84
N HIS A 147 -15.48 18.14 -26.01
CA HIS A 147 -16.60 18.96 -26.46
C HIS A 147 -16.19 20.33 -27.04
N LYS A 148 -15.05 20.88 -26.62
CA LYS A 148 -14.54 22.14 -27.16
C LYS A 148 -13.93 21.97 -28.56
N SER A 149 -13.49 20.76 -28.92
CA SER A 149 -12.92 20.47 -30.24
C SER A 149 -13.99 20.16 -31.30
N ASP A 150 -15.20 19.79 -30.89
CA ASP A 150 -16.29 19.38 -31.77
C ASP A 150 -17.25 20.53 -32.17
N GLY A 151 -17.10 21.72 -31.56
CA GLY A 151 -17.94 22.91 -31.81
C GLY A 151 -17.11 24.10 -32.28
#